data_AF-A0A371P6J3-F1
#
_entry.id   AF-A0A371P6J3-F1
#
_cell.length_a   1.000
_cell.length_b   1.000
_cell.length_c   1.000
_cell.angle_alpha   90.00
_cell.angle_beta   90.00
_cell.angle_gamma   90.00
#
_symmetry.space_group_name_H-M   'P 1'
#
loop_
_entity.id
_entity.type
_entity.pdbx_description
1 polymer ?
#
loop_
_entity_poly.entity_id
_entity_poly.type
_entity_poly.pdbx_seq_one_letter_code
_entity_poly.pdbx_strand_id
1 'polypeptide(L)'
;MMKRPLAINILIFVFFVGPTLNIYFGLNPINTWDLRQVIAISAILLAELTAWLMISRLIKGTRSRYQSSYITYGIVVGLYFIAAVVAAFLAFLPLRVYITLHSILLLFVIIASALVRVSYSHIENVEQGDTDRTANWKLMVSSVRNTKLSLQRWDLPERSKVAPSLDSLIDDIAYSDPASLPALAELEYTIQLDIQYINGVIESAKQPTAQNESADELIRSIHHLREQVKARNLQLVASK
;
A
#
# COMPACT_ATOMS: atom_id res chain seq x y z
N MET A 1 17.82 -15.93 -17.90
CA MET A 1 16.72 -15.17 -18.54
C MET A 1 15.70 -16.18 -19.10
N MET A 2 14.81 -16.71 -18.25
CA MET A 2 14.00 -17.91 -18.54
C MET A 2 12.64 -17.54 -19.15
N LYS A 3 12.54 -17.61 -20.48
CA LYS A 3 11.28 -17.59 -21.25
C LYS A 3 10.49 -18.91 -21.10
N ARG A 4 10.21 -19.34 -19.87
CA ARG A 4 9.31 -20.47 -19.57
C ARG A 4 8.11 -20.11 -18.65
N PRO A 5 7.28 -19.08 -18.98
CA PRO A 5 5.99 -18.99 -18.29
C PRO A 5 4.74 -19.02 -19.18
N LEU A 6 4.81 -18.80 -20.50
CA LEU A 6 3.57 -18.65 -21.29
C LEU A 6 2.97 -20.00 -21.73
N ALA A 7 3.76 -20.87 -22.35
CA ALA A 7 3.27 -22.14 -22.90
C ALA A 7 2.73 -23.09 -21.82
N ILE A 8 3.39 -23.16 -20.65
CA ILE A 8 2.94 -23.97 -19.51
C ILE A 8 1.62 -23.41 -18.94
N ASN A 9 1.50 -22.09 -18.82
CA ASN A 9 0.25 -21.46 -18.35
C ASN A 9 -0.91 -21.68 -19.32
N ILE A 10 -0.66 -21.62 -20.63
CA ILE A 10 -1.67 -21.94 -21.64
C ILE A 10 -2.07 -23.41 -21.56
N LEU A 11 -1.12 -24.32 -21.40
CA LEU A 11 -1.38 -25.76 -21.34
C LEU A 11 -2.19 -26.13 -20.09
N ILE A 12 -1.90 -25.51 -18.94
CA ILE A 12 -2.68 -25.67 -17.72
C ILE A 12 -4.09 -25.09 -17.90
N PHE A 13 -4.23 -23.90 -18.50
CA PHE A 13 -5.55 -23.33 -18.77
C PHE A 13 -6.39 -24.24 -19.67
N VAL A 14 -5.82 -24.76 -20.77
CA VAL A 14 -6.48 -25.72 -21.66
C VAL A 14 -6.84 -27.01 -20.93
N PHE A 15 -6.02 -27.46 -19.98
CA PHE A 15 -6.30 -28.63 -19.15
C PHE A 15 -7.49 -28.44 -18.21
N PHE A 16 -7.84 -27.21 -17.80
CA PHE A 16 -9.05 -26.93 -17.03
C PHE A 16 -10.28 -26.73 -17.92
N VAL A 17 -10.12 -26.01 -19.03
CA VAL A 17 -11.21 -25.76 -19.99
C VAL A 17 -11.73 -27.06 -20.60
N GLY A 18 -10.84 -28.02 -20.89
CA GLY A 18 -11.21 -29.31 -21.49
C GLY A 18 -12.25 -30.09 -20.68
N PRO A 19 -12.00 -30.41 -19.40
CA PRO A 19 -12.97 -31.01 -18.48
C PRO A 19 -14.25 -30.18 -18.33
N THR A 20 -14.16 -28.86 -18.21
CA THR A 20 -15.33 -27.98 -18.07
C THR A 20 -16.25 -28.10 -19.29
N LEU A 21 -15.68 -28.05 -20.50
CA LEU A 21 -16.42 -28.25 -21.75
C LEU A 21 -16.94 -29.68 -21.88
N ASN A 22 -16.15 -30.70 -21.50
CA ASN A 22 -16.57 -32.10 -21.53
C ASN A 22 -17.79 -32.35 -20.64
N ILE A 23 -17.79 -31.81 -19.41
CA ILE A 23 -18.92 -31.87 -18.48
C ILE A 23 -20.12 -31.13 -19.07
N TYR A 24 -19.92 -29.92 -19.59
CA TYR A 24 -21.01 -29.13 -20.16
C TYR A 24 -21.68 -29.85 -21.35
N PHE A 25 -20.89 -30.36 -22.30
CA PHE A 25 -21.42 -31.07 -23.47
C PHE A 25 -21.95 -32.47 -23.14
N GLY A 26 -21.41 -33.14 -22.13
CA GLY A 26 -21.93 -34.42 -21.64
C GLY A 26 -23.31 -34.28 -20.99
N LEU A 27 -23.55 -33.17 -20.28
CA LEU A 27 -24.82 -32.87 -19.63
C LEU A 27 -25.81 -32.13 -20.54
N ASN A 28 -25.33 -31.45 -21.58
CA ASN A 28 -26.13 -30.66 -22.50
C ASN A 28 -25.70 -30.96 -23.96
N PRO A 29 -26.11 -32.12 -24.51
CA PRO A 29 -25.72 -32.53 -25.85
C PRO A 29 -26.20 -31.53 -26.90
N ILE A 30 -25.28 -31.10 -27.77
CA ILE A 30 -25.55 -30.10 -28.82
C ILE A 30 -26.42 -30.72 -29.90
N ASN A 31 -27.74 -30.63 -29.74
CA ASN A 31 -28.67 -31.02 -30.80
C ASN A 31 -28.89 -29.89 -31.82
N THR A 32 -28.81 -28.62 -31.38
CA THR A 32 -28.86 -27.43 -32.24
C THR A 32 -28.05 -26.29 -31.60
N TRP A 33 -27.35 -25.49 -32.42
CA TRP A 33 -26.62 -24.30 -31.95
C TRP A 33 -27.59 -23.15 -31.66
N ASP A 34 -28.23 -23.21 -30.50
CA ASP A 34 -29.08 -22.12 -30.00
C ASP A 34 -28.23 -21.01 -29.35
N LEU A 35 -28.69 -19.77 -29.44
CA LEU A 35 -28.06 -18.60 -28.83
C LEU A 35 -27.87 -18.78 -27.32
N ARG A 36 -28.75 -19.55 -26.66
CA ARG A 36 -28.64 -19.88 -25.22
C ARG A 36 -27.38 -20.67 -24.90
N GLN A 37 -27.00 -21.60 -25.77
CA GLN A 37 -25.78 -22.40 -25.62
C GLN A 37 -24.53 -21.55 -25.83
N VAL A 38 -24.56 -20.63 -26.81
CA VAL A 38 -23.47 -19.69 -27.04
C VAL A 38 -23.24 -18.80 -25.82
N ILE A 39 -24.32 -18.26 -25.24
CA ILE A 39 -24.26 -17.43 -24.02
C ILE A 39 -23.75 -18.26 -22.83
N ALA A 40 -24.26 -19.48 -22.63
CA ALA A 40 -23.83 -20.38 -21.56
C ALA A 40 -22.33 -20.66 -21.61
N ILE A 41 -21.84 -21.11 -22.76
CA ILE A 41 -20.43 -21.45 -22.96
C ILE A 41 -19.57 -20.21 -22.78
N SER A 42 -19.96 -19.07 -23.35
CA SER A 42 -19.22 -17.82 -23.22
C SER A 42 -19.12 -17.36 -21.75
N ALA A 43 -20.21 -17.47 -20.99
CA ALA A 43 -20.23 -17.10 -19.58
C ALA A 43 -19.33 -18.02 -18.73
N ILE A 44 -19.39 -19.33 -18.94
CA ILE A 44 -18.55 -20.31 -18.23
C ILE A 44 -17.07 -20.07 -18.54
N LEU A 45 -16.72 -19.94 -19.83
CA LEU A 45 -15.34 -19.70 -20.25
C LEU A 45 -14.80 -18.37 -19.72
N LEU A 46 -15.64 -17.32 -19.68
CA LEU A 46 -15.25 -16.04 -19.10
C LEU A 46 -15.00 -16.15 -17.59
N ALA A 47 -15.84 -16.88 -16.87
CA ALA A 47 -15.65 -17.13 -15.45
C ALA A 47 -14.37 -17.92 -15.18
N GLU A 48 -14.11 -18.97 -15.96
CA GLU A 48 -12.90 -19.79 -15.88
C GLU A 48 -11.63 -19.00 -16.21
N LEU A 49 -11.67 -18.17 -17.27
CA LEU A 49 -10.58 -17.26 -17.61
C LEU A 49 -10.29 -16.29 -16.47
N THR A 50 -11.33 -15.75 -15.83
CA THR A 50 -11.18 -14.81 -14.71
C THR A 50 -10.54 -15.49 -13.50
N ALA A 51 -10.97 -16.72 -13.16
CA ALA A 51 -10.36 -17.53 -12.10
C ALA A 51 -8.90 -17.85 -12.40
N TRP A 52 -8.59 -18.23 -13.63
CA TRP A 52 -7.24 -18.51 -14.08
C TRP A 52 -6.31 -17.28 -13.98
N LEU A 53 -6.77 -16.13 -14.46
CA LEU A 53 -6.02 -14.87 -14.37
C LEU A 53 -5.75 -14.48 -12.92
N MET A 54 -6.66 -14.77 -12.01
CA MET A 54 -6.45 -14.54 -10.58
C MET A 54 -5.41 -15.49 -9.99
N ILE A 55 -5.57 -16.81 -10.17
CA ILE A 55 -4.66 -17.83 -9.63
C ILE A 55 -3.24 -17.60 -10.16
N SER A 56 -3.11 -17.30 -11.45
CA SER A 56 -1.80 -17.01 -12.05
C SER A 56 -1.15 -15.74 -11.49
N ARG A 57 -1.92 -14.76 -11.02
CA ARG A 57 -1.38 -13.60 -10.28
C ARG A 57 -0.93 -13.99 -8.87
N LEU A 58 -1.71 -14.80 -8.16
CA LEU A 58 -1.35 -15.33 -6.83
C LEU A 58 -0.05 -16.14 -6.85
N ILE A 59 0.09 -17.07 -7.79
CA ILE A 59 1.28 -17.94 -7.92
C ILE A 59 2.54 -17.12 -8.26
N LYS A 60 2.41 -16.01 -8.99
CA LYS A 60 3.53 -15.13 -9.34
C LYS A 60 4.05 -14.29 -8.16
N GLY A 61 3.56 -14.52 -6.95
CA GLY A 61 4.11 -13.91 -5.73
C GLY A 61 3.80 -12.43 -5.63
N THR A 62 2.60 -12.01 -6.05
CA THR A 62 2.09 -10.67 -5.73
C THR A 62 2.19 -10.46 -4.22
N ARG A 63 2.90 -9.38 -3.83
CA ARG A 63 3.44 -9.10 -2.49
C ARG A 63 2.47 -9.51 -1.37
N SER A 64 2.98 -10.03 -0.24
CA SER A 64 2.13 -10.48 0.90
C SER A 64 1.12 -9.43 1.35
N ARG A 65 1.40 -8.13 1.13
CA ARG A 65 0.51 -6.99 1.36
C ARG A 65 -0.85 -7.06 0.63
N TYR A 66 -0.97 -7.81 -0.46
CA TYR A 66 -2.21 -7.92 -1.24
C TYR A 66 -3.07 -9.16 -0.91
N GLN A 67 -2.67 -10.02 0.05
CA GLN A 67 -3.31 -11.33 0.28
C GLN A 67 -4.83 -11.24 0.56
N SER A 68 -5.27 -10.31 1.41
CA SER A 68 -6.69 -10.13 1.75
C SER A 68 -7.54 -9.72 0.54
N SER A 69 -7.00 -8.84 -0.32
CA SER A 69 -7.67 -8.41 -1.55
C SER A 69 -7.83 -9.54 -2.55
N TYR A 70 -6.81 -10.40 -2.69
CA TYR A 70 -6.89 -11.56 -3.57
C TYR A 70 -7.85 -12.62 -3.05
N ILE A 71 -7.93 -12.83 -1.73
CA ILE A 71 -8.91 -13.73 -1.13
C ILE A 71 -10.33 -13.23 -1.43
N THR A 72 -10.58 -11.93 -1.19
CA THR A 72 -11.90 -11.33 -1.44
C THR A 72 -12.26 -11.39 -2.92
N TYR A 73 -11.31 -11.07 -3.81
CA TYR A 73 -11.50 -11.20 -5.25
C TYR A 73 -11.76 -12.67 -5.65
N GLY A 74 -11.08 -13.63 -5.02
CA GLY A 74 -11.30 -15.06 -5.23
C GLY A 74 -12.67 -15.54 -4.80
N ILE A 75 -13.21 -15.01 -3.71
CA ILE A 75 -14.59 -15.28 -3.30
C ILE A 75 -15.56 -14.75 -4.36
N VAL A 76 -15.39 -13.50 -4.82
CA VAL A 76 -16.25 -12.91 -5.87
C VAL A 76 -16.21 -13.73 -7.16
N VAL A 77 -15.00 -14.10 -7.61
CA VAL A 77 -14.83 -14.89 -8.84
C VAL A 77 -15.35 -16.31 -8.68
N GLY A 78 -15.14 -16.95 -7.53
CA GLY A 78 -15.67 -18.28 -7.24
C GLY A 78 -17.19 -18.32 -7.21
N LEU A 79 -17.82 -17.32 -6.55
CA LEU A 79 -19.27 -17.17 -6.56
C LEU A 79 -19.81 -16.91 -7.97
N TYR A 80 -19.13 -16.08 -8.76
CA TYR A 80 -19.49 -15.87 -10.16
C TYR A 80 -19.42 -17.15 -10.98
N PHE A 81 -18.35 -17.93 -10.83
CA PHE A 81 -18.19 -19.19 -11.54
C PHE A 81 -19.33 -20.16 -11.23
N ILE A 82 -19.65 -20.34 -9.94
CA ILE A 82 -20.77 -21.18 -9.52
C ILE A 82 -22.09 -20.65 -10.12
N ALA A 83 -22.34 -19.34 -10.03
CA ALA A 83 -23.54 -18.73 -10.55
C ALA A 83 -23.66 -18.85 -12.08
N ALA A 84 -22.56 -18.68 -12.82
CA ALA A 84 -22.51 -18.82 -14.27
C ALA A 84 -22.75 -20.27 -14.71
N VAL A 85 -22.17 -21.25 -14.00
CA VAL A 85 -22.42 -22.67 -14.22
C VAL A 85 -23.89 -23.00 -13.96
N VAL A 86 -24.44 -22.59 -12.81
CA VAL A 86 -25.87 -22.82 -12.49
C VAL A 86 -26.77 -22.17 -13.54
N ALA A 87 -26.52 -20.90 -13.89
CA ALA A 87 -27.28 -20.16 -14.89
C ALA A 87 -27.20 -20.79 -16.27
N ALA A 88 -26.08 -21.41 -16.65
CA ALA A 88 -25.93 -22.12 -17.91
C ALA A 88 -26.90 -23.32 -18.05
N PHE A 89 -27.28 -23.95 -16.95
CA PHE A 89 -28.27 -25.04 -16.94
C PHE A 89 -29.73 -24.56 -16.86
N LEU A 90 -29.97 -23.25 -16.69
CA LEU A 90 -31.31 -22.65 -16.72
C LEU A 90 -31.78 -22.31 -18.15
N ALA A 91 -31.30 -23.06 -19.14
CA ALA A 91 -31.58 -22.84 -20.55
C ALA A 91 -33.06 -23.07 -20.94
N PHE A 92 -33.91 -23.53 -20.02
CA PHE A 92 -35.37 -23.62 -20.21
C PHE A 92 -36.09 -22.26 -20.08
N LEU A 93 -35.47 -21.26 -19.46
CA LEU A 93 -36.06 -19.92 -19.27
C LEU A 93 -36.31 -19.20 -20.61
N PRO A 94 -37.30 -18.30 -20.74
CA PRO A 94 -37.45 -17.49 -21.95
C PRO A 94 -36.16 -16.75 -22.29
N LEU A 95 -35.79 -16.69 -23.58
CA LEU A 95 -34.49 -16.14 -24.02
C LEU A 95 -34.19 -14.75 -23.44
N ARG A 96 -35.20 -13.87 -23.36
CA ARG A 96 -35.06 -12.53 -22.76
C ARG A 96 -34.68 -12.61 -21.28
N VAL A 97 -35.31 -13.49 -20.51
CA VAL A 97 -35.03 -13.71 -19.09
C VAL A 97 -33.63 -14.31 -18.92
N TYR A 98 -33.28 -15.27 -19.78
CA TYR A 98 -31.98 -15.92 -19.77
C TYR A 98 -30.81 -14.94 -20.03
N ILE A 99 -30.94 -14.09 -21.06
CA ILE A 99 -29.94 -13.03 -21.36
C ILE A 99 -29.84 -12.05 -20.19
N THR A 100 -30.99 -11.64 -19.63
CA THR A 100 -31.05 -10.71 -18.51
C THR A 100 -30.34 -11.28 -17.27
N LEU A 101 -30.56 -12.56 -16.97
CA LEU A 101 -29.89 -13.26 -15.87
C LEU A 101 -28.36 -13.20 -16.01
N HIS A 102 -27.83 -13.62 -17.17
CA HIS A 102 -26.37 -13.60 -17.42
C HIS A 102 -25.80 -12.18 -17.39
N SER A 103 -26.56 -11.20 -17.88
CA SER A 103 -26.16 -9.79 -17.86
C SER A 103 -26.11 -9.22 -16.44
N ILE A 104 -27.07 -9.57 -15.57
CA ILE A 104 -27.07 -9.17 -14.15
C ILE A 104 -25.91 -9.82 -13.41
N LEU A 105 -25.64 -11.12 -13.64
CA LEU A 105 -24.50 -11.81 -13.02
C LEU A 105 -23.17 -11.16 -13.39
N LEU A 106 -22.98 -10.86 -14.69
CA LEU A 106 -21.78 -10.19 -15.16
C LEU A 106 -21.64 -8.78 -14.55
N LEU A 107 -22.73 -8.01 -14.55
CA LEU A 107 -22.74 -6.65 -13.98
C LEU A 107 -22.39 -6.65 -12.50
N PHE A 108 -22.96 -7.56 -11.72
CA PHE A 108 -22.68 -7.70 -10.30
C PHE A 108 -21.19 -7.93 -10.04
N VAL A 109 -20.56 -8.79 -10.83
CA VAL A 109 -19.14 -9.13 -10.70
C VAL A 109 -18.24 -7.98 -11.10
N ILE A 110 -18.60 -7.23 -12.14
CA ILE A 110 -17.88 -6.01 -12.53
C ILE A 110 -17.91 -5.00 -11.37
N ILE A 111 -19.10 -4.75 -10.80
CA ILE A 111 -19.27 -3.81 -9.69
C ILE A 111 -18.51 -4.28 -8.44
N ALA A 112 -18.68 -5.54 -8.04
CA ALA A 112 -17.99 -6.11 -6.88
C ALA A 112 -16.46 -6.05 -7.05
N SER A 113 -15.95 -6.39 -8.24
CA SER A 113 -14.52 -6.31 -8.57
C SER A 113 -14.00 -4.88 -8.51
N ALA A 114 -14.76 -3.91 -9.01
CA ALA A 114 -14.41 -2.50 -8.93
C ALA A 114 -14.37 -2.02 -7.47
N LEU A 115 -15.35 -2.43 -6.66
CA LEU A 115 -15.43 -2.07 -5.25
C LEU A 115 -14.22 -2.60 -4.47
N VAL A 116 -13.89 -3.89 -4.64
CA VAL A 116 -12.70 -4.50 -4.03
C VAL A 116 -11.43 -3.74 -4.42
N ARG A 117 -11.30 -3.36 -5.69
CA ARG A 117 -10.15 -2.59 -6.17
C ARG A 117 -10.06 -1.20 -5.55
N VAL A 118 -11.17 -0.47 -5.47
CA VAL A 118 -11.21 0.89 -4.88
C VAL A 118 -10.90 0.82 -3.38
N SER A 119 -11.58 -0.04 -2.64
CA SER A 119 -11.35 -0.23 -1.20
C SER A 119 -9.89 -0.57 -0.91
N TYR A 120 -9.30 -1.47 -1.71
CA TYR A 120 -7.91 -1.82 -1.54
C TYR A 120 -6.97 -0.65 -1.85
N SER A 121 -7.18 0.08 -2.95
CA SER A 121 -6.34 1.24 -3.29
C SER A 121 -6.35 2.32 -2.20
N HIS A 122 -7.49 2.48 -1.53
CA HIS A 122 -7.61 3.41 -0.42
C HIS A 122 -6.78 2.94 0.79
N ILE A 123 -6.92 1.67 1.19
CA ILE A 123 -6.14 1.09 2.30
C ILE A 123 -4.65 1.15 2.00
N GLU A 124 -4.24 0.81 0.77
CA GLU A 124 -2.84 0.84 0.37
C GLU A 124 -2.25 2.26 0.46
N ASN A 125 -2.98 3.27 0.00
CA ASN A 125 -2.51 4.66 0.08
C ASN A 125 -2.36 5.13 1.53
N VAL A 126 -3.26 4.71 2.42
CA VAL A 126 -3.18 5.02 3.85
C VAL A 126 -1.99 4.30 4.49
N GLU A 127 -1.85 2.99 4.30
CA GLU A 127 -0.74 2.20 4.85
C GLU A 127 0.63 2.65 4.33
N GLN A 128 0.73 3.00 3.03
CA GLN A 128 1.97 3.54 2.46
C GLN A 128 2.28 4.90 3.08
N GLY A 129 1.29 5.79 3.19
CA GLY A 129 1.45 7.07 3.86
C GLY A 129 1.98 6.92 5.30
N ASP A 130 1.43 5.98 6.06
CA ASP A 130 1.86 5.72 7.45
C ASP A 130 3.26 5.10 7.52
N THR A 131 3.60 4.21 6.58
CA THR A 131 4.94 3.60 6.49
C THR A 131 5.99 4.68 6.19
N ASP A 132 5.72 5.53 5.20
CA ASP A 132 6.64 6.59 4.76
C ASP A 132 6.82 7.65 5.85
N ARG A 133 5.73 8.03 6.53
CA ARG A 133 5.77 8.94 7.69
C ARG A 133 6.62 8.38 8.83
N THR A 134 6.41 7.12 9.18
CA THR A 134 7.22 6.43 10.21
C THR A 134 8.70 6.39 9.82
N ALA A 135 8.99 6.14 8.53
CA ALA A 135 10.36 6.15 8.02
C ALA A 135 10.98 7.56 8.09
N ASN A 136 10.25 8.60 7.71
CA ASN A 136 10.70 9.99 7.81
C ASN A 136 10.99 10.39 9.26
N TRP A 137 10.15 9.99 10.21
CA TRP A 137 10.40 10.25 11.64
C TRP A 137 11.71 9.59 12.12
N LYS A 138 11.95 8.34 11.72
CA LYS A 138 13.22 7.65 12.02
C LYS A 138 14.43 8.35 11.40
N LEU A 139 14.27 8.90 10.18
CA LEU A 139 15.32 9.71 9.55
C LEU A 139 15.59 11.00 10.34
N MET A 140 14.57 11.67 10.88
CA MET A 140 14.76 12.85 11.74
C MET A 140 15.55 12.50 13.01
N VAL A 141 15.19 11.42 13.72
CA VAL A 141 15.96 10.93 14.88
C VAL A 141 17.41 10.66 14.51
N SER A 142 17.64 9.99 13.38
CA SER A 142 19.00 9.72 12.89
C SER A 142 19.75 11.00 12.57
N SER A 143 19.09 12.00 11.99
CA SER A 143 19.68 13.29 11.63
C SER A 143 20.19 14.01 12.88
N VAL A 144 19.36 14.12 13.92
CA VAL A 144 19.76 14.79 15.18
C VAL A 144 20.91 14.03 15.88
N ARG A 145 20.88 12.69 15.86
CA ARG A 145 22.00 11.88 16.38
C ARG A 145 23.30 12.13 15.61
N ASN A 146 23.23 12.22 14.29
CA ASN A 146 24.39 12.55 13.46
C ASN A 146 24.91 13.96 13.76
N THR A 147 24.01 14.93 13.99
CA THR A 147 24.37 16.27 14.43
C THR A 147 25.12 16.27 15.76
N LYS A 148 24.70 15.47 16.75
CA LYS A 148 25.45 15.26 17.99
C LYS A 148 26.85 14.69 17.75
N LEU A 149 27.00 13.74 16.82
CA LEU A 149 28.31 13.22 16.45
C LEU A 149 29.20 14.30 15.83
N SER A 150 28.65 15.17 14.99
CA SER A 150 29.37 16.34 14.45
C SER A 150 29.84 17.31 15.53
N LEU A 151 29.04 17.50 16.59
CA LEU A 151 29.39 18.33 17.75
C LEU A 151 30.62 17.80 18.52
N GLN A 152 30.98 16.52 18.40
CA GLN A 152 32.17 15.97 19.07
C GLN A 152 33.48 16.63 18.63
N ARG A 153 33.46 17.30 17.47
CA ARG A 153 34.62 17.97 16.86
C ARG A 153 34.79 19.42 17.33
N TRP A 154 33.85 19.95 18.10
CA TRP A 154 33.95 21.27 18.71
C TRP A 154 34.87 21.26 19.93
N ASP A 155 35.37 22.43 20.32
CA ASP A 155 36.14 22.60 21.55
C ASP A 155 35.31 22.25 22.78
N LEU A 156 35.98 21.67 23.78
CA LEU A 156 35.35 21.15 25.00
C LEU A 156 34.41 22.15 25.72
N PRO A 157 34.75 23.44 25.86
CA PRO A 157 33.89 24.40 26.56
C PRO A 157 32.56 24.66 25.83
N GLU A 158 32.56 24.73 24.50
CA GLU A 158 31.33 24.99 23.72
C GLU A 158 30.52 23.72 23.55
N ARG A 159 31.20 22.59 23.27
CA ARG A 159 30.58 21.27 23.22
C ARG A 159 29.83 20.94 24.51
N SER A 160 30.43 21.22 25.68
CA SER A 160 29.82 20.89 26.97
C SER A 160 28.57 21.73 27.27
N LYS A 161 28.44 22.93 26.67
CA LYS A 161 27.22 23.76 26.77
C LYS A 161 26.09 23.26 25.88
N VAL A 162 26.39 22.87 24.64
CA VAL A 162 25.37 22.54 23.63
C VAL A 162 24.91 21.08 23.73
N ALA A 163 25.82 20.16 24.07
CA ALA A 163 25.53 18.71 24.08
C ALA A 163 24.32 18.31 24.94
N PRO A 164 24.11 18.85 26.16
CA PRO A 164 22.94 18.50 26.98
C PRO A 164 21.60 18.87 26.33
N SER A 165 21.56 20.01 25.62
CA SER A 165 20.35 20.45 24.91
C SER A 165 20.04 19.55 23.72
N LEU A 166 21.07 19.14 22.99
CA LEU A 166 20.98 18.16 21.90
C LEU A 166 20.53 16.79 22.39
N ASP A 167 21.02 16.35 23.56
CA ASP A 167 20.62 15.08 24.18
C ASP A 167 19.14 15.10 24.55
N SER A 168 18.69 16.19 25.16
CA SER A 168 17.28 16.36 25.50
C SER A 168 16.39 16.39 24.25
N LEU A 169 16.84 16.99 23.14
CA LEU A 169 16.12 16.97 21.87
C LEU A 169 16.05 15.56 21.27
N ILE A 170 17.15 14.80 21.31
CA ILE A 170 17.18 13.41 20.83
C ILE A 170 16.17 12.58 21.61
N ASP A 171 16.14 12.72 22.94
CA ASP A 171 15.20 12.00 23.79
C ASP A 171 13.76 12.40 23.45
N ASP A 172 13.46 13.69 23.37
CA ASP A 172 12.12 14.18 23.02
C ASP A 172 11.63 13.57 21.69
N ILE A 173 12.46 13.56 20.63
CA ILE A 173 12.07 12.98 19.32
C ILE A 173 12.03 11.45 19.36
N ALA A 174 12.99 10.79 20.02
CA ALA A 174 13.10 9.34 20.05
C ALA A 174 11.99 8.66 20.86
N TYR A 175 11.48 9.34 21.90
CA TYR A 175 10.36 8.86 22.72
C TYR A 175 9.00 9.39 22.24
N SER A 176 8.96 10.16 21.14
CA SER A 176 7.72 10.56 20.48
C SER A 176 7.10 9.44 19.66
N ASP A 177 5.76 9.45 19.53
CA ASP A 177 5.05 8.54 18.64
C ASP A 177 5.39 8.85 17.17
N PRO A 178 5.93 7.90 16.39
CA PRO A 178 6.26 8.13 14.99
C PRO A 178 5.02 8.22 14.07
N ALA A 179 3.82 7.90 14.57
CA ALA A 179 2.58 8.10 13.84
C ALA A 179 2.41 9.59 13.49
N SER A 180 2.06 9.91 12.25
CA SER A 180 1.89 11.29 11.78
C SER A 180 0.55 11.44 11.07
N LEU A 181 -0.06 12.62 11.21
CA LEU A 181 -1.33 12.97 10.60
C LEU A 181 -1.11 13.95 9.45
N PRO A 182 -1.94 13.92 8.39
CA PRO A 182 -1.84 14.89 7.30
C PRO A 182 -1.81 16.35 7.77
N ALA A 183 -2.57 16.67 8.82
CA ALA A 183 -2.64 18.02 9.39
C ALA A 183 -1.33 18.48 10.06
N LEU A 184 -0.43 17.55 10.40
CA LEU A 184 0.87 17.83 11.02
C LEU A 184 2.02 17.92 10.02
N ALA A 185 1.76 17.65 8.73
CA ALA A 185 2.81 17.54 7.72
C ALA A 185 3.63 18.84 7.59
N GLU A 186 2.98 20.00 7.69
CA GLU A 186 3.67 21.29 7.63
C GLU A 186 4.58 21.50 8.85
N LEU A 187 4.07 21.20 10.05
CA LEU A 187 4.87 21.31 11.29
C LEU A 187 6.05 20.34 11.28
N GLU A 188 5.85 19.10 10.83
CA GLU A 188 6.93 18.11 10.71
C GLU A 188 7.99 18.52 9.69
N TYR A 189 7.57 19.16 8.59
CA TYR A 189 8.49 19.75 7.62
C TYR A 189 9.31 20.89 8.22
N THR A 190 8.70 21.78 9.01
CA THR A 190 9.43 22.84 9.73
C THR A 190 10.44 22.26 10.72
N ILE A 191 10.06 21.26 11.52
CA ILE A 191 10.97 20.56 12.44
C ILE A 191 12.16 19.97 11.65
N GLN A 192 11.92 19.40 10.47
CA GLN A 192 12.98 18.86 9.63
C GLN A 192 13.93 19.94 9.11
N LEU A 193 13.41 21.10 8.69
CA LEU A 193 14.22 22.24 8.26
C LEU A 193 15.07 22.79 9.42
N ASP A 194 14.50 22.90 10.61
CA ASP A 194 15.21 23.39 11.80
C ASP A 194 16.32 22.43 12.23
N ILE A 195 16.11 21.11 12.12
CA ILE A 195 17.17 20.11 12.32
C ILE A 195 18.29 20.31 11.29
N GLN A 196 17.96 20.54 10.02
CA GLN A 196 18.96 20.79 8.97
C GLN A 196 19.74 22.08 9.22
N TYR A 197 19.08 23.13 9.67
CA TYR A 197 19.71 24.38 10.05
C TYR A 197 20.67 24.19 11.24
N ILE A 198 20.21 23.57 12.34
CA ILE A 198 21.06 23.24 13.51
C ILE A 198 22.26 22.39 13.09
N ASN A 199 22.05 21.41 12.20
CA ASN A 199 23.15 20.63 11.65
C ASN A 199 24.11 21.51 10.85
N GLY A 200 23.60 22.37 9.97
CA GLY A 200 24.39 23.31 9.17
C GLY A 200 25.26 24.22 10.02
N VAL A 201 24.72 24.78 11.11
CA VAL A 201 25.47 25.62 12.07
C VAL A 201 26.57 24.83 12.77
N ILE A 202 26.27 23.60 13.22
CA ILE A 202 27.26 22.72 13.86
C ILE A 202 28.38 22.31 12.88
N GLU A 203 28.03 22.13 11.61
CA GLU A 203 29.00 21.82 10.57
C GLU A 203 29.80 23.03 10.08
N SER A 204 29.22 24.22 10.03
CA SER A 204 29.90 25.45 9.59
C SER A 204 30.91 25.94 10.62
N ALA A 205 30.69 25.69 11.91
CA ALA A 205 31.65 25.98 12.97
C ALA A 205 32.99 25.22 12.81
N LYS A 206 33.08 24.28 11.86
CA LYS A 206 34.34 23.63 11.44
C LYS A 206 35.25 24.56 10.63
N GLN A 207 34.75 25.67 10.09
CA GLN A 207 35.50 26.56 9.20
C GLN A 207 36.09 27.76 9.97
N PRO A 208 37.41 28.00 9.92
CA PRO A 208 38.08 29.09 10.65
C PRO A 208 37.58 30.51 10.31
N THR A 209 36.86 30.66 9.19
CA THR A 209 36.37 31.93 8.64
C THR A 209 34.85 32.08 8.74
N ALA A 210 34.13 31.10 9.28
CA ALA A 210 32.69 31.21 9.46
C ALA A 210 32.38 32.12 10.66
N GLN A 211 31.38 33.01 10.50
CA GLN A 211 30.74 33.65 11.64
C GLN A 211 30.10 32.55 12.48
N ASN A 212 30.78 32.14 13.54
CA ASN A 212 30.23 31.17 14.48
C ASN A 212 29.05 31.84 15.19
N GLU A 213 27.83 31.40 14.91
CA GLU A 213 26.70 31.65 15.79
C GLU A 213 27.08 31.23 17.20
N SER A 214 26.72 32.04 18.19
CA SER A 214 27.10 31.76 19.58
C SER A 214 26.46 30.44 20.03
N ALA A 215 27.17 29.68 20.86
CA ALA A 215 26.62 28.47 21.48
C ALA A 215 25.25 28.72 22.16
N ASP A 216 25.03 29.93 22.67
CA ASP A 216 23.78 30.34 23.31
C ASP A 216 22.62 30.52 22.32
N GLU A 217 22.92 30.93 21.09
CA GLU A 217 21.94 31.04 19.99
C GLU A 217 21.55 29.65 19.47
N LEU A 218 22.53 28.77 19.29
CA LEU A 218 22.29 27.37 18.96
C LEU A 218 21.44 26.66 20.02
N ILE A 219 21.71 26.92 21.30
CA ILE A 219 20.90 26.40 22.41
C ILE A 219 19.45 26.91 22.34
N ARG A 220 19.24 28.20 22.01
CA ARG A 220 17.88 28.75 21.81
C ARG A 220 17.16 28.08 20.65
N SER A 221 17.85 27.86 19.53
CA SER A 221 17.29 27.14 18.36
C SER A 221 16.92 25.70 18.71
N ILE A 222 17.76 25.00 19.48
CA ILE A 222 17.45 23.65 19.98
C ILE A 222 16.22 23.68 20.91
N HIS A 223 16.13 24.64 21.82
CA HIS A 223 14.96 24.78 22.70
C HIS A 223 13.68 25.07 21.91
N HIS A 224 13.75 25.94 20.91
CA HIS A 224 12.61 26.23 20.04
C HIS A 224 12.12 24.97 19.32
N LEU A 225 13.05 24.20 18.75
CA LEU A 225 12.75 22.93 18.10
C LEU A 225 12.11 21.92 19.06
N ARG A 226 12.59 21.83 20.31
CA ARG A 226 11.98 20.98 21.34
C ARG A 226 10.52 21.37 21.62
N GLU A 227 10.22 22.67 21.69
CA GLU A 227 8.85 23.13 21.88
C GLU A 227 7.95 22.79 20.69
N GLN A 228 8.47 22.85 19.45
CA GLN A 228 7.73 22.37 18.28
C GLN A 228 7.45 20.86 18.35
N VAL A 229 8.42 20.04 18.75
CA VAL A 229 8.25 18.59 18.93
C VAL A 229 7.18 18.29 20.00
N LYS A 230 7.19 19.02 21.11
CA LYS A 230 6.15 18.89 22.15
C LYS A 230 4.78 19.31 21.64
N ALA A 231 4.69 20.44 20.93
CA ALA A 231 3.43 20.92 20.35
C ALA A 231 2.85 19.90 19.37
N ARG A 232 3.70 19.31 18.53
CA ARG A 232 3.34 18.22 17.61
C ARG A 232 2.77 17.01 18.36
N ASN A 233 3.41 16.59 19.45
CA ASN A 233 2.93 15.47 20.27
C ASN A 233 1.62 15.77 20.98
N LEU A 234 1.42 17.00 21.47
CA LEU A 234 0.14 17.41 22.07
C LEU A 234 -0.99 17.36 21.05
N GLN A 235 -0.74 17.82 19.82
CA GLN A 235 -1.72 17.75 18.74
C GLN A 235 -2.02 16.29 18.33
N LEU A 236 -1.03 15.40 18.33
CA LEU A 236 -1.27 13.98 18.13
C LEU A 236 -2.14 13.36 19.22
N VAL A 237 -1.92 13.72 20.49
CA VAL A 237 -2.74 13.20 21.60
C VAL A 237 -4.17 13.73 21.49
N ALA A 238 -4.34 14.99 21.12
CA ALA A 238 -5.67 15.61 20.98
C ALA A 238 -6.49 15.11 19.78
N SER A 239 -5.84 14.47 18.80
CA SER A 239 -6.46 13.95 17.57
C SER A 239 -6.71 12.44 17.58
N LYS A 240 -6.32 11.76 18.67
CA LYS A 240 -6.67 10.36 18.96
C LYS A 240 -8.00 10.29 19.71
#